data_AF-A0A8S3HKK0-F1
#
_entry.id   AF-A0A8S3HKK0-F1
#
_cell.length_a   1.000
_cell.length_b   1.000
_cell.length_c   1.000
_cell.angle_alpha   90.00
_cell.angle_beta   90.00
_cell.angle_gamma   90.00
#
_symmetry.space_group_name_H-M   'P 1'
#
loop_
_entity.id
_entity.type
_entity.pdbx_description
1 polymer ?
#
loop_
_entity_poly.entity_id
_entity_poly.type
_entity_poly.pdbx_seq_one_letter_code
_entity_poly.pdbx_strand_id
1 'polypeptide(L)'
;YHKPSADPYYLPYTSDHPHRIHRNIPYVALLRAARFCSNLHDFHLERIRIELTLLLNQYPPKMLSNRFHRFFQMNKADLLIRTFDEQAYNQLHQRLLNSQTKQKVTILSSNTDPVINPPALEQKLLDKSLMLVKYPFETGPNLTFATRFYT
;
A
#
# COMPACT_ATOMS: atom_id res chain seq x y z
N TYR A 1 -6.09 -14.01 -19.27
CA TYR A 1 -4.72 -13.69 -19.73
C TYR A 1 -4.01 -12.92 -18.62
N HIS A 2 -2.89 -13.44 -18.12
CA HIS A 2 -2.12 -12.81 -17.03
C HIS A 2 -0.76 -12.36 -17.56
N LYS A 3 -0.44 -11.07 -17.43
CA LYS A 3 0.81 -10.52 -17.95
C LYS A 3 1.92 -10.78 -16.93
N PRO A 4 2.96 -11.57 -17.24
CA PRO A 4 3.99 -11.95 -16.26
C PRO A 4 4.79 -10.75 -15.71
N SER A 5 4.88 -9.67 -16.48
CA SER A 5 5.53 -8.43 -16.01
C SER A 5 4.65 -7.57 -15.10
N ALA A 6 3.38 -7.93 -14.88
CA ALA A 6 2.48 -7.23 -13.97
C ALA A 6 2.44 -7.85 -12.56
N ASP A 7 3.22 -8.91 -12.33
CA ASP A 7 3.30 -9.61 -11.06
C ASP A 7 3.82 -8.66 -9.96
N PRO A 8 3.06 -8.45 -8.87
CA PRO A 8 3.55 -7.68 -7.74
C PRO A 8 4.72 -8.40 -7.07
N TYR A 9 5.84 -7.69 -6.92
CA TYR A 9 6.91 -8.15 -6.06
C TYR A 9 6.49 -8.04 -4.59
N TYR A 10 6.54 -9.16 -3.86
CA TYR A 10 6.33 -9.20 -2.42
C TYR A 10 7.67 -9.22 -1.69
N LEU A 11 7.82 -8.32 -0.73
CA LEU A 11 9.00 -8.23 0.11
C LEU A 11 9.19 -9.51 0.95
N PRO A 12 10.35 -10.17 0.90
CA PRO A 12 10.67 -11.33 1.73
C PRO A 12 10.52 -11.05 3.23
N TYR A 13 10.10 -12.03 4.02
CA TYR A 13 9.89 -11.84 5.46
C TYR A 13 11.20 -11.61 6.23
N THR A 14 12.33 -12.05 5.69
CA THR A 14 13.68 -11.89 6.26
C THR A 14 14.33 -10.54 5.97
N SER A 15 13.70 -9.68 5.17
CA SER A 15 14.25 -8.37 4.89
C SER A 15 14.26 -7.49 6.14
N ASP A 16 15.21 -6.55 6.23
CA ASP A 16 15.33 -5.60 7.34
C ASP A 16 14.29 -4.47 7.23
N HIS A 17 13.01 -4.81 7.43
CA HIS A 17 11.90 -3.87 7.39
C HIS A 17 11.03 -4.01 8.64
N PRO A 18 10.36 -2.93 9.09
CA PRO A 18 9.48 -3.00 10.25
C PRO A 18 8.41 -4.09 10.11
N HIS A 19 8.18 -4.86 11.18
CA HIS A 19 7.15 -5.92 11.20
C HIS A 19 5.75 -5.46 10.79
N ARG A 20 5.43 -4.17 10.99
CA ARG A 20 4.16 -3.58 10.54
C ARG A 20 3.98 -3.69 9.02
N ILE A 21 5.06 -3.54 8.25
CA ILE A 21 5.05 -3.65 6.79
C ILE A 21 4.74 -5.09 6.39
N HIS A 22 5.52 -6.04 6.90
CA HIS A 22 5.29 -7.48 6.66
C HIS A 22 3.87 -7.92 7.03
N ARG A 23 3.34 -7.45 8.16
CA ARG A 23 1.97 -7.76 8.58
C ARG A 23 0.90 -7.18 7.67
N ASN A 24 1.19 -6.09 6.96
CA ASN A 24 0.23 -5.41 6.09
C ASN A 24 0.23 -5.97 4.66
N ILE A 25 1.35 -6.52 4.19
CA ILE A 25 1.49 -7.07 2.84
C ILE A 25 0.37 -8.08 2.48
N PRO A 26 0.07 -9.10 3.31
CA PRO A 26 -1.00 -10.06 3.01
C PRO A 26 -2.37 -9.40 2.83
N TYR A 27 -2.68 -8.41 3.66
CA TYR A 27 -3.94 -7.69 3.60
C TYR A 27 -4.05 -6.87 2.31
N VAL A 28 -3.00 -6.12 1.96
CA VAL A 28 -2.97 -5.30 0.74
C VAL A 28 -3.01 -6.17 -0.52
N ALA A 29 -2.33 -7.32 -0.51
CA ALA A 29 -2.36 -8.27 -1.61
C ALA A 29 -3.79 -8.79 -1.88
N LEU A 30 -4.50 -9.22 -0.82
CA LEU A 30 -5.90 -9.66 -0.93
C LEU A 30 -6.84 -8.54 -1.36
N LEU A 31 -6.67 -7.33 -0.79
CA LEU A 31 -7.46 -6.17 -1.17
C LEU A 31 -7.31 -5.85 -2.66
N ARG A 32 -6.08 -5.96 -3.17
CA ARG A 32 -5.78 -5.77 -4.59
C ARG A 32 -6.45 -6.86 -5.43
N ALA A 33 -6.30 -8.12 -5.07
CA ALA A 33 -6.92 -9.23 -5.80
C ALA A 33 -8.45 -9.08 -5.85
N ALA A 34 -9.07 -8.81 -4.71
CA ALA A 34 -10.52 -8.63 -4.61
C ALA A 34 -11.05 -7.44 -5.42
N ARG A 35 -10.21 -6.43 -5.72
CA ARG A 35 -10.57 -5.28 -6.57
C ARG A 35 -10.37 -5.55 -8.06
N PHE A 36 -9.41 -6.39 -8.43
CA PHE A 36 -9.10 -6.67 -9.84
C PHE A 36 -9.84 -7.88 -10.40
N CYS A 37 -10.12 -8.88 -9.58
CA CYS A 37 -10.85 -10.07 -10.00
C CYS A 37 -12.35 -9.78 -10.03
N SER A 38 -12.96 -9.81 -11.22
CA SER A 38 -14.42 -9.68 -11.35
C SER A 38 -15.15 -10.95 -10.93
N ASN A 39 -14.54 -12.12 -11.16
CA ASN A 39 -15.13 -13.42 -10.87
C ASN A 39 -14.59 -14.00 -9.55
N LEU A 40 -15.44 -14.76 -8.85
CA LEU A 40 -15.04 -15.47 -7.64
C LEU A 40 -13.95 -16.52 -7.92
N HIS A 41 -14.04 -17.23 -9.06
CA HIS A 41 -13.05 -18.24 -9.42
C HIS A 41 -11.66 -17.64 -9.60
N ASP A 42 -11.56 -16.53 -10.35
CA ASP A 42 -10.30 -15.82 -10.57
C ASP A 42 -9.72 -15.29 -9.26
N PHE A 43 -10.59 -14.77 -8.38
CA PHE A 43 -10.18 -14.34 -7.04
C PHE A 43 -9.63 -15.49 -6.20
N HIS A 44 -10.26 -16.66 -6.24
CA HIS A 44 -9.82 -17.83 -5.50
C HIS A 44 -8.44 -18.32 -5.98
N LEU A 45 -8.23 -18.35 -7.29
CA LEU A 45 -6.93 -18.68 -7.88
C LEU A 45 -5.85 -17.67 -7.48
N GLU A 46 -6.15 -16.37 -7.56
CA GLU A 46 -5.22 -15.33 -7.12
C GLU A 46 -4.95 -15.40 -5.61
N ARG A 47 -5.95 -15.73 -4.79
CA ARG A 47 -5.75 -15.94 -3.34
C ARG A 47 -4.73 -17.05 -3.08
N ILE A 48 -4.88 -18.20 -3.74
CA ILE A 48 -3.94 -19.33 -3.63
C ILE A 48 -2.55 -18.91 -4.08
N ARG A 49 -2.46 -18.20 -5.20
CA ARG A 49 -1.18 -17.72 -5.74
C ARG A 49 -0.48 -16.79 -4.76
N ILE A 50 -1.20 -15.81 -4.21
CA ILE A 50 -0.68 -14.89 -3.19
C ILE A 50 -0.17 -15.67 -1.97
N GLU A 51 -0.96 -16.63 -1.48
CA GLU A 51 -0.58 -17.46 -0.34
C GLU A 51 0.73 -18.22 -0.61
N LEU A 52 0.83 -18.89 -1.75
CA LEU A 52 2.04 -19.59 -2.17
C LEU A 52 3.24 -18.64 -2.30
N THR A 53 3.08 -17.49 -2.94
CA THR A 53 4.18 -16.53 -3.09
C THR A 53 4.65 -15.97 -1.74
N LEU A 54 3.74 -15.74 -0.80
CA LEU A 54 4.12 -15.30 0.56
C LEU A 54 4.83 -16.42 1.33
N LEU A 55 4.38 -17.66 1.21
CA LEU A 55 5.06 -18.82 1.81
C LEU A 55 6.48 -19.01 1.26
N LEU A 56 6.66 -18.88 -0.07
CA LEU A 56 7.97 -18.90 -0.71
C LEU A 56 8.89 -17.78 -0.21
N ASN A 57 8.30 -16.62 0.11
CA ASN A 57 8.97 -15.48 0.73
C ASN A 57 9.15 -15.62 2.26
N GLN A 58 9.04 -16.84 2.80
CA GLN A 58 9.29 -17.18 4.20
C GLN A 58 8.33 -16.53 5.20
N TYR A 59 7.10 -16.18 4.77
CA TYR A 59 6.08 -15.70 5.70
C TYR A 59 5.57 -16.85 6.58
N PRO A 60 5.41 -16.65 7.90
CA PRO A 60 4.87 -17.70 8.77
C PRO A 60 3.43 -18.08 8.40
N PRO A 61 3.10 -19.38 8.23
CA PRO A 61 1.77 -19.81 7.76
C PRO A 61 0.66 -19.42 8.74
N LYS A 62 0.91 -19.52 10.06
CA LYS A 62 -0.03 -19.08 11.10
C LYS A 62 -0.33 -17.58 11.02
N MET A 63 0.65 -16.77 10.59
CA MET A 63 0.43 -15.34 10.42
C MET A 63 -0.45 -15.08 9.19
N LEU A 64 -0.20 -15.78 8.09
CA LEU A 64 -0.97 -15.64 6.86
C LEU A 64 -2.43 -15.99 7.07
N SER A 65 -2.74 -17.14 7.65
CA SER A 65 -4.12 -17.56 7.94
C SER A 65 -4.87 -16.54 8.79
N ASN A 66 -4.24 -16.04 9.85
CA ASN A 66 -4.81 -14.98 10.71
C ASN A 66 -5.07 -13.68 9.94
N ARG A 67 -4.16 -13.28 9.05
CA ARG A 67 -4.30 -12.04 8.26
C ARG A 67 -5.38 -12.18 7.18
N PHE A 68 -5.47 -13.35 6.55
CA PHE A 68 -6.50 -13.66 5.57
C PHE A 68 -7.87 -13.69 6.23
N HIS A 69 -8.00 -14.37 7.37
CA HIS A 69 -9.23 -14.39 8.15
C HIS A 69 -9.67 -12.97 8.53
N ARG A 70 -8.73 -12.16 9.07
CA ARG A 70 -9.00 -10.76 9.41
C ARG A 70 -9.44 -9.94 8.21
N PHE A 71 -8.92 -10.19 7.00
CA PHE A 71 -9.36 -9.49 5.80
C PHE A 71 -10.84 -9.72 5.51
N PHE A 72 -11.30 -10.97 5.57
CA PHE A 72 -12.71 -11.30 5.34
C PHE A 72 -13.62 -10.75 6.44
N GLN A 73 -13.19 -10.82 7.71
CA GLN A 73 -13.92 -10.23 8.84
C GLN A 73 -14.10 -8.71 8.68
N MET A 74 -13.02 -7.99 8.36
CA MET A 74 -13.05 -6.53 8.20
C MET A 74 -13.98 -6.10 7.06
N ASN A 75 -14.11 -6.92 6.02
CA ASN A 75 -14.97 -6.65 4.87
C ASN A 75 -16.38 -7.26 4.98
N LYS A 76 -16.72 -7.85 6.14
CA LYS A 76 -18.00 -8.54 6.40
C LYS A 76 -18.29 -9.65 5.37
N ALA A 77 -17.27 -10.41 4.99
CA ALA A 77 -17.35 -11.47 4.00
C ALA A 77 -16.88 -12.82 4.55
N ASP A 78 -17.21 -13.09 5.81
CA ASP A 78 -16.87 -14.35 6.49
C ASP A 78 -17.50 -15.57 5.82
N LEU A 79 -18.63 -15.38 5.13
CA LEU A 79 -19.28 -16.44 4.35
C LEU A 79 -18.33 -17.01 3.29
N LEU A 80 -17.52 -16.18 2.64
CA LEU A 80 -16.58 -16.60 1.59
C LEU A 80 -15.45 -17.50 2.10
N ILE A 81 -15.25 -17.58 3.42
CA ILE A 81 -14.29 -18.50 4.02
C ILE A 81 -14.85 -19.93 4.01
N ARG A 82 -16.17 -20.06 4.22
CA ARG A 82 -16.84 -21.36 4.40
C ARG A 82 -17.49 -21.86 3.12
N THR A 83 -18.05 -20.96 2.33
CA THR A 83 -18.86 -21.27 1.16
C THR A 83 -18.30 -20.57 -0.07
N PHE A 84 -18.29 -21.28 -1.20
CA PHE A 84 -17.94 -20.73 -2.50
C PHE A 84 -19.19 -20.06 -3.12
N ASP A 85 -19.61 -18.93 -2.54
CA ASP A 85 -20.79 -18.20 -2.98
C ASP A 85 -20.41 -16.96 -3.80
N GLU A 86 -20.83 -16.96 -5.06
CA GLU A 86 -20.55 -15.89 -6.02
C GLU A 86 -21.30 -14.60 -5.69
N GLN A 87 -22.50 -14.68 -5.11
CA GLN A 87 -23.27 -13.48 -4.76
C GLN A 87 -22.60 -12.71 -3.62
N ALA A 88 -22.19 -13.42 -2.57
CA ALA A 88 -21.43 -12.84 -1.47
C ALA A 88 -20.12 -12.18 -1.97
N TYR A 89 -19.46 -12.78 -2.96
CA TYR A 89 -18.25 -12.22 -3.55
C TYR A 89 -18.54 -10.94 -4.33
N ASN A 90 -19.57 -10.94 -5.16
CA ASN A 90 -19.97 -9.76 -5.94
C ASN A 90 -20.31 -8.58 -5.02
N GLN A 91 -20.99 -8.83 -3.90
CA GLN A 91 -21.24 -7.79 -2.89
C GLN A 91 -19.95 -7.22 -2.30
N LEU A 92 -18.99 -8.08 -1.93
CA LEU A 92 -17.68 -7.62 -1.46
C LEU A 92 -16.96 -6.81 -2.54
N HIS A 93 -16.91 -7.31 -3.78
CA HIS A 93 -16.22 -6.67 -4.90
C HIS A 93 -16.78 -5.28 -5.16
N GLN A 94 -18.11 -5.15 -5.26
CA GLN A 94 -18.78 -3.87 -5.46
C GLN A 94 -18.54 -2.91 -4.29
N ARG A 95 -18.56 -3.39 -3.05
CA ARG A 95 -18.22 -2.55 -1.88
C ARG A 95 -16.78 -2.06 -1.92
N LEU A 96 -15.83 -2.90 -2.35
CA LEU A 96 -14.43 -2.51 -2.46
C LEU A 96 -14.16 -1.55 -3.62
N LEU A 97 -14.88 -1.67 -4.73
CA LEU A 97 -14.81 -0.71 -5.85
C LEU A 97 -15.43 0.63 -5.47
N ASN A 98 -16.57 0.61 -4.77
CA ASN A 98 -17.28 1.82 -4.35
C ASN A 98 -16.68 2.48 -3.11
N SER A 99 -15.81 1.77 -2.38
CA SER A 99 -15.07 2.35 -1.25
C SER A 99 -14.28 3.57 -1.73
N GLN A 100 -14.66 4.74 -1.22
CA GLN A 100 -14.07 6.01 -1.65
C GLN A 100 -12.56 5.98 -1.36
N THR A 101 -11.76 6.12 -2.42
CA THR A 101 -10.37 6.54 -2.24
C THR A 101 -10.39 7.96 -1.70
N LYS A 102 -9.45 8.32 -0.82
CA LYS A 102 -9.34 9.68 -0.26
C LYS A 102 -9.40 10.78 -1.35
N GLN A 103 -8.98 10.46 -2.58
CA GLN A 103 -9.10 11.34 -3.75
C GLN A 103 -10.55 11.71 -4.13
N LYS A 104 -11.52 10.79 -4.08
CA LYS A 104 -12.92 11.12 -4.38
C LYS A 104 -13.52 12.08 -3.36
N VAL A 105 -13.12 11.97 -2.09
CA VAL A 105 -13.55 12.89 -1.02
C VAL A 105 -13.05 14.31 -1.30
N THR A 106 -11.79 14.45 -1.71
CA THR A 106 -11.23 15.75 -2.07
C THR A 106 -11.92 16.36 -3.31
N ILE A 107 -12.19 15.55 -4.34
CA ILE A 107 -12.86 16.03 -5.57
C ILE A 107 -14.32 16.44 -5.32
N LEU A 108 -15.06 15.69 -4.50
CA LEU A 108 -16.43 16.03 -4.11
C LEU A 108 -16.51 17.28 -3.21
N SER A 109 -15.45 17.56 -2.43
CA SER A 109 -15.39 18.80 -1.64
C SER A 109 -15.05 20.04 -2.47
N SER A 110 -14.45 19.86 -3.66
CA SER A 110 -14.18 20.93 -4.62
C SER A 110 -15.26 20.95 -5.70
N ASN A 111 -16.46 21.45 -5.39
CA ASN A 111 -17.53 21.73 -6.37
C ASN A 111 -17.19 22.90 -7.32
N THR A 112 -15.91 23.10 -7.67
CA THR A 112 -15.46 24.13 -8.59
C THR A 112 -14.86 23.45 -9.81
N ASP A 113 -15.40 23.76 -10.99
CA ASP A 113 -14.90 23.26 -12.26
C ASP A 113 -13.38 23.51 -12.39
N PRO A 114 -12.55 22.48 -12.65
CA PRO A 114 -11.10 22.61 -12.73
C PRO A 114 -10.63 23.46 -13.92
N VAL A 115 -11.54 23.79 -14.84
CA VAL A 115 -11.32 24.70 -15.97
C VAL A 115 -11.44 26.17 -15.54
N ILE A 116 -12.33 26.45 -14.57
CA ILE A 116 -12.59 27.81 -14.08
C ILE A 116 -11.58 28.17 -12.99
N ASN A 117 -11.30 27.23 -12.08
CA ASN A 117 -10.27 27.36 -11.06
C ASN A 117 -9.36 26.13 -11.16
N PRO A 118 -8.22 26.20 -11.88
CA PRO A 118 -7.25 25.13 -11.79
C PRO A 118 -6.87 24.99 -10.31
N PRO A 119 -6.79 23.77 -9.76
CA PRO A 119 -6.29 23.59 -8.41
C PRO A 119 -4.88 24.16 -8.41
N ALA A 120 -4.73 25.39 -7.89
CA ALA A 120 -3.42 25.92 -7.62
C ALA A 120 -2.76 24.87 -6.75
N LEU A 121 -1.59 24.39 -7.18
CA LEU A 121 -0.68 23.72 -6.28
C LEU A 121 -0.48 24.72 -5.14
N GLU A 122 -1.25 24.60 -4.07
CA GLU A 122 -1.01 25.33 -2.84
C GLU A 122 0.41 24.92 -2.48
N GLN A 123 1.35 25.82 -2.76
CA GLN A 123 2.68 25.72 -2.26
C GLN A 123 2.47 25.76 -0.77
N LYS A 124 2.44 24.58 -0.14
CA LYS A 124 2.36 24.42 1.30
C LYS A 124 3.37 25.42 1.85
N LEU A 125 2.89 26.50 2.48
CA LEU A 125 3.73 27.60 2.94
C LEU A 125 4.82 26.95 3.77
N LEU A 126 6.00 26.83 3.17
CA LEU A 126 7.11 26.14 3.79
C LEU A 126 7.51 27.08 4.92
N ASP A 127 7.21 26.69 6.15
CA ASP A 127 7.56 27.48 7.31
C ASP A 127 9.09 27.56 7.36
N LYS A 128 9.64 28.67 6.86
CA LYS A 128 11.09 28.89 6.72
C LYS A 128 11.78 28.85 8.08
N SER A 129 11.02 29.01 9.17
CA SER A 129 11.53 28.88 10.55
C SER A 129 11.96 27.45 10.90
N LEU A 130 11.33 26.42 10.29
CA LEU A 130 11.72 25.01 10.43
C LEU A 130 12.86 24.62 9.48
N MET A 131 13.22 25.51 8.55
CA MET A 131 14.28 25.32 7.56
C MET A 131 15.66 25.78 8.06
N LEU A 132 15.75 26.22 9.32
CA LEU A 132 17.04 26.38 10.00
C LEU A 132 17.63 25.00 10.22
N VAL A 133 18.49 24.59 9.28
CA VAL A 133 19.39 23.46 9.45
C VAL A 133 20.18 23.70 10.73
N LYS A 134 19.90 22.93 11.80
CA LYS A 134 20.60 23.01 13.09
C LYS A 134 22.09 22.60 13.01
N TYR A 135 22.54 22.20 11.82
CA TYR A 135 23.91 21.79 11.55
C TYR A 135 24.53 22.80 10.57
N PRO A 136 25.31 23.79 11.03
CA PRO A 136 26.27 24.43 10.14
C PRO A 136 27.17 23.32 9.57
N PHE A 137 27.40 23.33 8.25
CA PHE A 137 28.26 22.39 7.54
C PHE A 137 29.68 22.28 8.15
N GLU A 138 30.06 23.29 8.94
CA GLU A 138 31.29 23.44 9.69
C GLU A 138 31.44 22.52 10.94
N THR A 139 30.40 21.77 11.36
CA THR A 139 30.47 20.95 12.60
C THR A 139 30.46 19.44 12.37
N GLY A 140 30.92 18.98 11.20
CA GLY A 140 31.23 17.55 10.99
C GLY A 140 32.59 17.17 11.61
N PRO A 141 32.77 15.94 12.12
CA PRO A 141 34.00 15.50 12.79
C PRO A 141 35.26 15.42 11.89
N ASN A 142 35.17 15.85 10.62
CA ASN A 142 36.24 15.69 9.61
C ASN A 142 36.78 17.02 9.04
N LEU A 143 36.55 18.17 9.70
CA LEU A 143 37.12 19.45 9.27
C LEU A 143 38.54 19.68 9.81
N THR A 144 39.47 18.84 9.37
CA THR A 144 40.90 19.18 9.32
C THR A 144 41.32 19.23 7.86
N PHE A 145 40.69 20.09 7.06
CA PHE A 145 41.25 20.45 5.77
C PHE A 145 42.41 21.42 6.01
N ALA A 146 43.62 20.91 5.86
CA ALA A 146 44.86 21.66 6.03
C ALA A 146 44.87 22.89 5.09
N THR A 147 44.88 24.08 5.69
CA THR A 147 45.24 25.33 5.01
C THR A 147 46.72 25.27 4.62
N ARG A 148 47.03 24.71 3.45
CA ARG A 148 48.39 24.69 2.86
C ARG A 148 48.40 25.16 1.41
N PHE A 149 47.56 26.13 1.05
CA PHE A 149 47.60 26.70 -0.29
C PHE A 149 47.45 28.22 -0.25
N TYR A 150 48.38 28.91 0.39
CA TYR A 150 48.80 30.26 0.04
C TYR A 150 50.28 30.43 0.39
N THR A 151 51.14 30.33 -0.61
CA THR A 151 52.49 30.91 -0.68
C THR A 151 52.54 31.75 -1.94
#